data_AF-A0A3D5WB70-F1
#
_entry.id   AF-A0A3D5WB70-F1
#
_cell.length_a   1.000
_cell.length_b   1.000
_cell.length_c   1.000
_cell.angle_alpha   90.00
_cell.angle_beta   90.00
_cell.angle_gamma   90.00
#
_symmetry.space_group_name_H-M   'P 1'
#
loop_
_entity.id
_entity.type
_entity.pdbx_description
1 polymer ?
#
loop_
_entity_poly.entity_id
_entity_poly.type
_entity_poly.pdbx_seq_one_letter_code
_entity_poly.pdbx_strand_id
1 'polypeptide(L)'
;MFATTHLGGKSLLLLGLLLLQCHWGITAGRAEAADSESLTEYVSFELLIHRADVTAVFNGKQRIGGDHDTGLDPSTDSIAKGVHSLAFFFEGDSQGYPIPLQDSTIGSDGFSLLNVFAIDGFAVFPQEAKSRWAVVDLSRLREFLRGQQPAPDQIVDDLQHYISTELSGSRFKSVEFTLRLHYPLATAVFRGYAAGTFPLSLGTESLSFLLPNTDEAIRFRPTGTLYPSDWAFGLVSPDHNHLLLLQDHYGPYHIISFAHLAQYLDGHGEPDYLVDWQFPESSADAVLSQGRWLTNDLISFSAECCGTKAALIYKLGSDRGPVLHHTDD
;
A
#
# COMPACT_ATOMS: atom_id res chain seq x y z
N MET A 1 -60.88 49.11 15.77
CA MET A 1 -60.34 50.35 15.17
C MET A 1 -58.84 50.33 15.39
N PHE A 2 -58.07 50.42 14.32
CA PHE A 2 -56.62 50.19 14.28
C PHE A 2 -55.84 51.18 15.15
N ALA A 3 -54.78 50.69 15.79
CA ALA A 3 -53.63 51.50 16.16
C ALA A 3 -52.36 50.63 16.02
N THR A 4 -51.70 50.81 14.88
CA THR A 4 -50.32 50.44 14.59
C THR A 4 -49.36 51.10 15.58
N THR A 5 -48.54 50.31 16.26
CA THR A 5 -47.33 50.79 16.94
C THR A 5 -46.08 50.25 16.25
N HIS A 6 -45.41 51.21 15.64
CA HIS A 6 -44.04 51.28 15.16
C HIS A 6 -43.03 50.68 16.17
N LEU A 7 -42.32 49.62 15.81
CA LEU A 7 -40.95 49.34 16.27
C LEU A 7 -40.09 49.48 15.00
N GLY A 8 -39.22 50.47 14.84
CA GLY A 8 -38.20 50.89 15.80
C GLY A 8 -36.85 50.40 15.26
N GLY A 9 -36.32 51.12 14.27
CA GLY A 9 -35.23 50.72 13.36
C GLY A 9 -33.83 50.65 13.98
N LYS A 10 -33.71 50.08 15.19
CA LYS A 10 -32.42 49.82 15.85
C LYS A 10 -32.03 48.34 15.89
N SER A 11 -32.94 47.43 15.52
CA SER A 11 -32.66 45.98 15.59
C SER A 11 -32.07 45.38 14.32
N LEU A 12 -32.15 46.05 13.16
CA LEU A 12 -31.59 45.56 11.90
C LEU A 12 -30.10 45.91 11.70
N LEU A 13 -29.64 47.01 12.29
CA LEU A 13 -28.22 47.41 12.25
C LEU A 13 -27.33 46.52 13.12
N LEU A 14 -27.86 46.00 14.23
CA LEU A 14 -27.16 45.03 15.10
C LEU A 14 -27.07 43.64 14.46
N LEU A 15 -28.07 43.22 13.67
CA LEU A 15 -28.01 41.96 12.93
C LEU A 15 -27.03 42.04 11.74
N GLY A 16 -26.95 43.21 11.08
CA GLY A 16 -26.00 43.46 9.99
C GLY A 16 -24.53 43.52 10.44
N LEU A 17 -24.24 44.07 11.63
CA LEU A 17 -22.87 44.08 12.16
C LEU A 17 -22.42 42.71 12.71
N LEU A 18 -23.33 41.90 13.25
CA LEU A 18 -23.00 40.54 13.69
C LEU A 18 -22.68 39.60 12.51
N LEU A 19 -23.37 39.76 11.38
CA LEU A 19 -23.08 38.97 10.17
C LEU A 19 -21.78 39.38 9.46
N LEU A 20 -21.34 40.64 9.60
CA LEU A 20 -20.04 41.07 9.07
C LEU A 20 -18.85 40.64 9.94
N GLN A 21 -19.03 40.48 11.26
CA GLN A 21 -17.97 39.94 12.13
C GLN A 21 -17.83 38.41 12.06
N CYS A 22 -18.87 37.69 11.60
CA CYS A 22 -18.76 36.25 11.32
C CYS A 22 -18.03 35.93 10.00
N HIS A 23 -17.81 36.90 9.11
CA HIS A 23 -17.07 36.69 7.86
C HIS A 23 -15.61 37.17 7.87
N TRP A 24 -15.17 37.86 8.93
CA TRP A 24 -13.77 38.29 9.08
C TRP A 24 -13.03 37.58 10.23
N GLY A 25 -13.72 36.72 10.99
CA GLY A 25 -13.12 35.88 12.04
C GLY A 25 -12.57 34.53 11.57
N ILE A 26 -12.64 34.20 10.27
CA ILE A 26 -12.19 32.91 9.72
C ILE A 26 -10.90 33.04 8.87
N THR A 27 -10.37 34.26 8.65
CA THR A 27 -9.21 34.47 7.75
C THR A 27 -8.06 35.26 8.36
N ALA A 28 -7.86 35.21 9.67
CA ALA A 28 -6.68 35.82 10.29
C ALA A 28 -6.31 35.10 11.60
N GLY A 29 -5.62 33.97 11.47
CA GLY A 29 -5.08 33.25 12.61
C GLY A 29 -4.24 32.08 12.15
N ARG A 30 -2.92 32.27 12.18
CA ARG A 30 -1.89 31.23 12.09
C ARG A 30 -1.49 30.78 10.68
N ALA A 31 -0.94 31.73 9.92
CA ALA A 31 0.34 31.46 9.27
C ALA A 31 1.42 31.42 10.37
N GLU A 32 1.43 30.37 11.18
CA GLU A 32 2.72 29.88 11.67
C GLU A 32 3.28 29.06 10.53
N ALA A 33 4.55 29.28 10.22
CA ALA A 33 5.33 28.32 9.48
C ALA A 33 5.03 26.95 10.09
N ALA A 34 4.32 26.11 9.35
CA ALA A 34 4.36 24.70 9.59
C ALA A 34 5.82 24.33 9.33
N ASP A 35 6.60 24.28 10.40
CA ASP A 35 7.79 23.46 10.40
C ASP A 35 7.38 22.13 9.80
N SER A 36 8.15 21.73 8.81
CA SER A 36 8.10 20.46 8.10
C SER A 36 8.39 19.32 9.11
N GLU A 37 7.52 19.12 10.09
CA GLU A 37 7.45 17.88 10.83
C GLU A 37 6.83 16.86 9.90
N SER A 38 7.72 16.03 9.34
CA SER A 38 7.43 14.75 8.73
C SER A 38 6.55 13.93 9.67
N LEU A 39 5.23 14.09 9.55
CA LEU A 39 4.26 13.16 10.11
C LEU A 39 4.49 11.84 9.40
N THR A 40 5.18 10.93 10.07
CA THR A 40 5.34 9.56 9.59
C THR A 40 3.96 8.92 9.61
N GLU A 41 3.31 8.90 8.45
CA GLU A 41 1.96 8.41 8.29
C GLU A 41 1.97 6.92 7.99
N TYR A 42 0.95 6.20 8.45
CA TYR A 42 0.88 4.74 8.34
C TYR A 42 -0.49 4.32 7.80
N VAL A 43 -0.48 3.38 6.86
CA VAL A 43 -1.67 2.67 6.39
C VAL A 43 -1.74 1.30 7.07
N SER A 44 -2.90 0.94 7.63
CA SER A 44 -3.12 -0.41 8.12
C SER A 44 -3.27 -1.36 6.93
N PHE A 45 -2.73 -2.58 7.05
CA PHE A 45 -2.91 -3.61 6.03
C PHE A 45 -3.38 -4.93 6.61
N GLU A 46 -4.07 -5.69 5.77
CA GLU A 46 -4.41 -7.10 5.95
C GLU A 46 -3.87 -7.89 4.75
N LEU A 47 -3.00 -8.87 4.99
CA LEU A 47 -2.52 -9.80 3.97
C LEU A 47 -3.07 -11.19 4.26
N LEU A 48 -3.86 -11.70 3.33
CA LEU A 48 -4.40 -13.06 3.35
C LEU A 48 -3.57 -13.91 2.39
N ILE A 49 -3.12 -15.07 2.86
CA ILE A 49 -2.46 -16.09 2.03
C ILE A 49 -3.27 -17.36 2.15
N HIS A 50 -3.76 -17.87 1.02
CA HIS A 50 -4.66 -19.01 0.98
C HIS A 50 -3.93 -20.29 0.55
N ARG A 51 -4.14 -21.38 1.29
CA ARG A 51 -3.65 -22.72 0.94
C ARG A 51 -4.62 -23.78 1.44
N ALA A 52 -5.14 -24.59 0.51
CA ALA A 52 -6.14 -25.62 0.84
C ALA A 52 -7.33 -25.03 1.61
N ASP A 53 -7.69 -25.58 2.78
CA ASP A 53 -8.78 -25.13 3.66
C ASP A 53 -8.32 -24.15 4.75
N VAL A 54 -7.08 -23.64 4.66
CA VAL A 54 -6.52 -22.71 5.64
C VAL A 54 -6.11 -21.38 4.99
N THR A 55 -6.35 -20.30 5.72
CA THR A 55 -5.90 -18.95 5.38
C THR A 55 -4.99 -18.43 6.50
N ALA A 56 -3.77 -18.02 6.13
CA ALA A 56 -2.92 -17.24 7.01
C ALA A 56 -3.25 -15.76 6.82
N VAL A 57 -3.55 -15.06 7.91
CA VAL A 57 -3.89 -13.63 7.91
C VAL A 57 -2.83 -12.89 8.70
N PHE A 58 -2.12 -11.99 8.02
CA PHE A 58 -1.20 -11.04 8.63
C PHE A 58 -1.87 -9.68 8.73
N ASN A 59 -1.74 -9.03 9.89
CA ASN A 59 -2.10 -7.63 10.03
C ASN A 59 -0.90 -6.80 10.43
N GLY A 60 -0.85 -5.58 9.91
CA GLY A 60 0.26 -4.67 10.14
C GLY A 60 -0.03 -3.23 9.76
N LYS A 61 1.02 -2.42 9.81
CA LYS A 61 1.02 -1.03 9.34
C LYS A 61 2.19 -0.78 8.41
N GLN A 62 1.91 -0.25 7.24
CA GLN A 62 2.91 0.17 6.27
C GLN A 62 3.09 1.69 6.36
N ARG A 63 4.34 2.15 6.35
CA ARG A 63 4.63 3.59 6.30
C ARG A 63 4.25 4.18 4.93
N ILE A 64 3.65 5.36 4.94
CA ILE A 64 3.31 6.16 3.77
C ILE A 64 4.29 7.33 3.69
N GLY A 65 4.78 7.65 2.49
CA GLY A 65 5.80 8.67 2.26
C GLY A 65 7.22 8.11 2.35
N GLY A 66 8.09 8.59 1.47
CA GLY A 66 9.50 8.19 1.46
C GLY A 66 10.24 8.64 2.72
N ASP A 67 11.18 7.82 3.19
CA ASP A 67 12.32 8.40 3.89
C ASP A 67 13.00 9.42 2.97
N HIS A 68 13.60 10.47 3.53
CA HIS A 68 14.52 11.36 2.80
C HIS A 68 15.77 10.64 2.27
N ASP A 69 15.82 9.31 2.39
CA ASP A 69 16.92 8.49 1.92
C ASP A 69 16.86 8.40 0.39
N THR A 70 17.93 8.86 -0.24
CA THR A 70 18.11 8.99 -1.69
C THR A 70 18.28 7.64 -2.40
N GLY A 71 18.17 6.53 -1.67
CA GLY A 71 18.18 5.18 -2.20
C GLY A 71 16.93 4.83 -3.00
N LEU A 72 17.10 4.54 -4.29
CA LEU A 72 16.09 3.98 -5.20
C LEU A 72 15.83 2.49 -4.93
N ASP A 73 15.83 2.04 -3.68
CA ASP A 73 15.51 0.66 -3.34
C ASP A 73 14.04 0.57 -2.91
N PRO A 74 13.16 -0.04 -3.72
CA PRO A 74 11.75 -0.15 -3.40
C PRO A 74 11.60 -1.09 -2.20
N SER A 75 11.18 -0.56 -1.05
CA SER A 75 10.95 -1.35 0.16
C SER A 75 9.74 -2.29 -0.01
N THR A 76 9.95 -3.40 -0.70
CA THR A 76 9.20 -4.65 -0.50
C THR A 76 9.28 -5.10 0.96
N ASP A 77 10.32 -4.63 1.66
CA ASP A 77 10.50 -4.67 3.11
C ASP A 77 9.42 -3.96 3.93
N SER A 78 8.68 -2.98 3.39
CA SER A 78 7.76 -2.16 4.22
C SER A 78 6.57 -2.95 4.76
N ILE A 79 6.01 -3.87 3.97
CA ILE A 79 4.90 -4.72 4.42
C ILE A 79 5.40 -5.71 5.46
N ALA A 80 6.52 -6.41 5.19
CA ALA A 80 7.10 -7.40 6.10
C ALA A 80 7.48 -6.77 7.46
N LYS A 81 8.17 -5.61 7.44
CA LYS A 81 8.56 -4.87 8.66
C LYS A 81 7.37 -4.31 9.43
N GLY A 82 6.23 -4.11 8.77
CA GLY A 82 5.02 -3.54 9.36
C GLY A 82 4.13 -4.54 10.08
N VAL A 83 4.40 -5.85 9.97
CA VAL A 83 3.58 -6.92 10.55
C VAL A 83 3.66 -6.88 12.08
N HIS A 84 2.51 -6.99 12.74
CA HIS A 84 2.46 -7.15 14.19
C HIS A 84 1.60 -8.34 14.64
N SER A 85 0.93 -9.04 13.72
CA SER A 85 0.16 -10.23 14.06
C SER A 85 0.05 -11.19 12.88
N LEU A 86 -0.02 -12.48 13.21
CA LEU A 86 -0.36 -13.58 12.32
C LEU A 86 -1.43 -14.43 13.00
N ALA A 87 -2.46 -14.82 12.27
CA ALA A 87 -3.42 -15.82 12.71
C ALA A 87 -3.78 -16.77 11.55
N PHE A 88 -4.06 -18.02 11.88
CA PHE A 88 -4.61 -18.99 10.92
C PHE A 88 -6.12 -19.09 11.07
N PHE A 89 -6.83 -19.19 9.96
CA PHE A 89 -8.27 -19.42 9.90
C PHE A 89 -8.53 -20.66 9.05
N PHE A 90 -9.33 -21.59 9.58
CA PHE A 90 -9.75 -22.78 8.85
C PHE A 90 -11.16 -22.59 8.33
N GLU A 91 -11.48 -23.19 7.18
CA GLU A 91 -12.83 -23.19 6.66
C GLU A 91 -13.83 -23.75 7.69
N GLY A 92 -14.90 -22.99 7.95
CA GLY A 92 -15.94 -23.32 8.92
C GLY A 92 -15.65 -22.93 10.37
N ASP A 93 -14.41 -22.53 10.70
CA ASP A 93 -14.10 -22.03 12.04
C ASP A 93 -14.45 -20.53 12.15
N SER A 94 -15.14 -20.15 13.23
CA SER A 94 -15.48 -18.74 13.51
C SER A 94 -14.40 -18.00 14.29
N GLN A 95 -13.36 -18.70 14.74
CA GLN A 95 -12.26 -18.15 15.53
C GLN A 95 -10.92 -18.41 14.81
N GLY A 96 -10.07 -17.38 14.79
CA GLY A 96 -8.69 -17.51 14.33
C GLY A 96 -7.79 -18.09 15.41
N TYR A 97 -6.68 -18.69 14.97
CA TYR A 97 -5.65 -19.26 15.81
C TYR A 97 -4.42 -18.35 15.75
N PRO A 98 -4.23 -17.43 16.72
CA PRO A 98 -3.15 -16.47 16.69
C PRO A 98 -1.79 -17.14 16.93
N ILE A 99 -0.79 -16.70 16.17
CA ILE A 99 0.62 -17.02 16.41
C ILE A 99 1.30 -15.79 16.98
N PRO A 100 1.96 -15.89 18.16
CA PRO A 100 2.77 -14.80 18.66
C PRO A 100 3.97 -14.57 17.73
N LEU A 101 4.05 -13.36 17.17
CA LEU A 101 5.23 -12.90 16.44
C LEU A 101 6.11 -12.08 17.38
N GLN A 102 7.42 -12.32 17.35
CA GLN A 102 8.40 -11.51 18.07
C GLN A 102 9.09 -10.57 17.07
N ASP A 103 9.38 -9.34 17.48
CA ASP A 103 10.04 -8.33 16.63
C ASP A 103 11.38 -8.83 16.09
N SER A 104 12.12 -9.60 16.90
CA SER A 104 13.39 -10.22 16.51
C SER A 104 13.25 -11.22 15.36
N THR A 105 12.08 -11.80 15.16
CA THR A 105 11.82 -12.71 14.05
C THR A 105 11.42 -11.96 12.78
N ILE A 106 10.60 -10.92 12.90
CA ILE A 106 10.18 -10.09 11.77
C ILE A 106 11.39 -9.40 11.13
N GLY A 107 12.35 -8.97 11.95
CA GLY A 107 13.61 -8.36 11.51
C GLY A 107 14.73 -9.35 11.15
N SER A 108 14.48 -10.66 11.14
CA SER A 108 15.52 -11.66 10.85
C SER A 108 15.74 -11.86 9.35
N ASP A 109 16.99 -12.09 8.96
CA ASP A 109 17.35 -12.43 7.59
C ASP A 109 16.56 -13.68 7.14
N GLY A 110 15.79 -13.53 6.07
CA GLY A 110 15.01 -14.62 5.48
C GLY A 110 13.55 -14.71 5.90
N PHE A 111 13.03 -13.82 6.76
CA PHE A 111 11.59 -13.70 6.98
C PHE A 111 10.91 -13.12 5.73
N SER A 112 10.10 -13.94 5.06
CA SER A 112 9.15 -13.52 4.03
C SER A 112 7.76 -13.95 4.45
N LEU A 113 6.76 -13.09 4.28
CA LEU A 113 5.36 -13.38 4.63
C LEU A 113 4.84 -14.62 3.90
N LEU A 114 5.30 -14.82 2.68
CA LEU A 114 4.95 -15.96 1.82
C LEU A 114 5.59 -17.27 2.30
N ASN A 115 6.56 -17.24 3.22
CA ASN A 115 7.17 -18.45 3.76
C ASN A 115 6.15 -19.33 4.50
N VAL A 116 5.05 -18.75 4.98
CA VAL A 116 4.04 -19.47 5.78
C VAL A 116 3.48 -20.70 5.09
N PHE A 117 3.45 -20.70 3.76
CA PHE A 117 3.04 -21.85 2.93
C PHE A 117 4.04 -22.11 1.78
N ALA A 118 5.33 -21.82 2.00
CA ALA A 118 6.36 -22.05 0.98
C ALA A 118 6.68 -23.54 0.74
N ILE A 119 6.31 -24.42 1.67
CA ILE A 119 6.51 -25.88 1.56
C ILE A 119 5.16 -26.53 1.28
N ASP A 120 5.08 -27.32 0.20
CA ASP A 120 3.83 -27.98 -0.18
C ASP A 120 3.36 -28.98 0.89
N GLY A 121 2.12 -28.81 1.37
CA GLY A 121 1.53 -29.63 2.41
C GLY A 121 1.89 -29.22 3.85
N PHE A 122 2.65 -28.13 4.05
CA PHE A 122 3.06 -27.68 5.37
C PHE A 122 2.79 -26.20 5.58
N ALA A 123 2.55 -25.83 6.85
CA ALA A 123 2.66 -24.47 7.33
C ALA A 123 4.00 -24.26 8.04
N VAL A 124 4.58 -23.08 7.86
CA VAL A 124 5.87 -22.72 8.45
C VAL A 124 5.75 -21.40 9.21
N PHE A 125 6.14 -21.38 10.48
CA PHE A 125 6.07 -20.15 11.26
C PHE A 125 7.15 -20.14 12.34
N PRO A 126 7.58 -18.94 12.77
CA PRO A 126 8.66 -18.83 13.72
C PRO A 126 8.28 -19.39 15.10
N GLN A 127 9.27 -20.02 15.74
CA GLN A 127 9.27 -20.41 17.15
C GLN A 127 10.27 -19.53 17.92
N GLU A 128 9.89 -19.17 19.15
CA GLU A 128 10.67 -18.53 20.22
C GLU A 128 12.10 -18.05 19.89
N ALA A 129 12.36 -16.74 20.03
CA ALA A 129 13.64 -16.03 20.28
C ALA A 129 14.92 -16.35 19.47
N LYS A 130 14.97 -17.38 18.63
CA LYS A 130 16.22 -17.86 17.99
C LYS A 130 15.96 -18.45 16.62
N SER A 131 15.59 -17.63 15.63
CA SER A 131 15.57 -17.96 14.19
C SER A 131 15.07 -19.36 13.78
N ARG A 132 14.25 -20.00 14.62
CA ARG A 132 13.83 -21.39 14.49
C ARG A 132 12.43 -21.40 13.93
N TRP A 133 12.20 -22.30 13.00
CA TRP A 133 10.95 -22.38 12.28
C TRP A 133 10.31 -23.73 12.54
N ALA A 134 9.08 -23.69 13.05
CA ALA A 134 8.24 -24.86 13.14
C ALA A 134 7.68 -25.16 11.75
N VAL A 135 7.84 -26.40 11.30
CA VAL A 135 7.20 -26.92 10.09
C VAL A 135 6.13 -27.91 10.57
N VAL A 136 4.88 -27.69 10.16
CA VAL A 136 3.73 -28.47 10.60
C VAL A 136 2.89 -28.88 9.40
N ASP A 137 2.56 -30.15 9.28
CA ASP A 137 1.70 -30.69 8.23
C ASP A 137 0.31 -30.04 8.30
N LEU A 138 -0.21 -29.57 7.16
CA LEU A 138 -1.49 -28.87 7.09
C LEU A 138 -2.65 -29.71 7.66
N SER A 139 -2.59 -31.04 7.52
CA SER A 139 -3.60 -31.96 8.06
C SER A 139 -3.64 -31.98 9.60
N ARG A 140 -2.55 -31.59 10.25
CA ARG A 140 -2.41 -31.57 11.73
C ARG A 140 -2.30 -30.17 12.31
N LEU A 141 -2.17 -29.15 11.46
CA LEU A 141 -1.99 -27.76 11.87
C LEU A 141 -3.07 -27.30 12.85
N ARG A 142 -4.33 -27.68 12.63
CA ARG A 142 -5.44 -27.30 13.52
C ARG A 142 -5.27 -27.85 14.94
N GLU A 143 -4.87 -29.12 15.07
CA GLU A 143 -4.64 -29.77 16.37
C GLU A 143 -3.40 -29.21 17.06
N PHE A 144 -2.35 -28.93 16.28
CA PHE A 144 -1.14 -28.27 16.75
C PHE A 144 -1.45 -26.89 17.35
N LEU A 145 -2.19 -26.05 16.62
CA LEU A 145 -2.55 -24.70 17.05
C LEU A 145 -3.50 -24.67 18.26
N ARG A 146 -4.26 -25.75 18.49
CA ARG A 146 -5.08 -25.95 19.69
C ARG A 146 -4.26 -26.44 20.91
N GLY A 147 -2.97 -26.73 20.72
CA GLY A 147 -2.11 -27.31 21.76
C GLY A 147 -2.39 -28.80 22.03
N GLN A 148 -3.19 -29.47 21.20
CA GLN A 148 -3.52 -30.89 21.36
C GLN A 148 -2.34 -31.79 20.95
N GLN A 149 -1.56 -31.34 19.95
CA GLN A 149 -0.29 -31.95 19.54
C GLN A 149 0.80 -30.87 19.47
N PRO A 150 1.42 -30.51 20.60
CA PRO A 150 2.22 -29.28 20.69
C PRO A 150 3.59 -29.36 20.02
N ALA A 151 4.03 -30.55 19.57
CA ALA A 151 5.30 -30.73 18.89
C ALA A 151 5.13 -30.52 17.37
N PRO A 152 5.95 -29.66 16.73
CA PRO A 152 5.93 -29.53 15.29
C PRO A 152 6.50 -30.79 14.63
N ASP A 153 6.21 -30.99 13.34
CA ASP A 153 6.75 -32.12 12.58
C ASP A 153 8.26 -32.01 12.40
N GLN A 154 8.74 -30.79 12.17
CA GLN A 154 10.17 -30.48 12.09
C GLN A 154 10.45 -29.11 12.70
N ILE A 155 11.69 -28.91 13.13
CA ILE A 155 12.23 -27.61 13.50
C ILE A 155 13.43 -27.33 12.61
N VAL A 156 13.43 -26.18 11.95
CA VAL A 156 14.44 -25.76 10.99
C VAL A 156 15.12 -24.49 11.49
N ASP A 157 16.45 -24.47 11.52
CA ASP A 157 17.22 -23.31 12.01
C ASP A 157 17.53 -22.28 10.88
N ASP A 158 17.57 -22.72 9.62
CA ASP A 158 17.74 -21.87 8.43
C ASP A 158 16.68 -22.24 7.39
N LEU A 159 15.56 -21.51 7.42
CA LEU A 159 14.44 -21.79 6.53
C LEU A 159 14.79 -21.53 5.07
N GLN A 160 15.66 -20.55 4.77
CA GLN A 160 16.05 -20.24 3.39
C GLN A 160 16.90 -21.35 2.80
N HIS A 161 17.87 -21.84 3.57
CA HIS A 161 18.66 -22.99 3.19
C HIS A 161 17.77 -24.24 3.02
N TYR A 162 16.85 -24.47 3.95
CA TYR A 162 15.92 -25.60 3.86
C TYR A 162 15.05 -25.54 2.60
N ILE A 163 14.43 -24.38 2.34
CA ILE A 163 13.62 -24.12 1.15
C ILE A 163 14.45 -24.32 -0.13
N SER A 164 15.69 -23.82 -0.18
CA SER A 164 16.53 -23.93 -1.39
C SER A 164 17.10 -25.33 -1.64
N THR A 165 17.35 -26.12 -0.59
CA THR A 165 17.98 -27.45 -0.70
C THR A 165 16.96 -28.59 -0.85
N GLU A 166 15.92 -28.63 -0.01
CA GLU A 166 14.91 -29.71 0.02
C GLU A 166 13.86 -29.58 -1.10
N LEU A 167 13.70 -28.40 -1.71
CA LEU A 167 12.68 -28.14 -2.76
C LEU A 167 13.27 -28.04 -4.17
N SER A 168 14.51 -28.48 -4.38
CA SER A 168 15.25 -28.46 -5.65
C SER A 168 14.63 -29.33 -6.79
N GLY A 169 13.47 -29.94 -6.56
CA GLY A 169 12.60 -30.51 -7.59
C GLY A 169 11.20 -29.91 -7.57
N SER A 170 10.93 -28.93 -8.43
CA SER A 170 9.60 -28.47 -8.88
C SER A 170 8.51 -28.10 -7.84
N ARG A 171 8.84 -27.90 -6.57
CA ARG A 171 7.86 -27.73 -5.47
C ARG A 171 7.60 -26.31 -4.98
N PHE A 172 8.21 -25.28 -5.56
CA PHE A 172 7.72 -23.91 -5.36
C PHE A 172 6.38 -23.76 -6.07
N LYS A 173 5.29 -24.00 -5.35
CA LYS A 173 3.97 -23.59 -5.83
C LYS A 173 3.71 -22.19 -5.33
N SER A 174 3.32 -21.33 -6.25
CA SER A 174 2.76 -20.04 -5.88
C SER A 174 1.55 -20.25 -4.97
N VAL A 175 1.39 -19.32 -4.03
CA VAL A 175 0.24 -19.24 -3.14
C VAL A 175 -0.56 -18.02 -3.53
N GLU A 176 -1.88 -18.18 -3.51
CA GLU A 176 -2.78 -17.07 -3.72
C GLU A 176 -2.68 -16.11 -2.55
N PHE A 177 -2.58 -14.82 -2.84
CA PHE A 177 -2.61 -13.79 -1.82
C PHE A 177 -3.61 -12.68 -2.17
N THR A 178 -4.16 -12.08 -1.11
CA THR A 178 -4.90 -10.83 -1.16
C THR A 178 -4.27 -9.86 -0.17
N LEU A 179 -3.72 -8.75 -0.65
CA LEU A 179 -3.22 -7.65 0.19
C LEU A 179 -4.23 -6.50 0.16
N ARG A 180 -4.74 -6.11 1.32
CA ARG A 180 -5.63 -4.97 1.51
C ARG A 180 -4.86 -3.86 2.22
N LEU A 181 -4.85 -2.67 1.63
CA LEU A 181 -4.32 -1.46 2.26
C LEU A 181 -5.50 -0.53 2.57
N HIS A 182 -5.71 -0.23 3.84
CA HIS A 182 -6.88 0.49 4.33
C HIS A 182 -6.59 1.98 4.48
N TYR A 183 -7.00 2.76 3.49
CA TYR A 183 -6.96 4.22 3.55
C TYR A 183 -8.29 4.79 4.05
N PRO A 184 -8.32 6.04 4.54
CA PRO A 184 -9.56 6.65 5.03
C PRO A 184 -10.68 6.71 3.99
N LEU A 185 -10.33 6.86 2.71
CA LEU A 185 -11.28 7.10 1.61
C LEU A 185 -11.43 5.93 0.63
N ALA A 186 -10.64 4.86 0.76
CA ALA A 186 -10.84 3.59 0.04
C ALA A 186 -9.95 2.49 0.63
N THR A 187 -10.24 1.23 0.32
CA THR A 187 -9.29 0.13 0.50
C THR A 187 -8.74 -0.28 -0.86
N ALA A 188 -7.42 -0.21 -1.04
CA ALA A 188 -6.76 -0.80 -2.21
C ALA A 188 -6.58 -2.30 -1.97
N VAL A 189 -6.99 -3.12 -2.93
CA VAL A 189 -6.96 -4.58 -2.84
C VAL A 189 -6.15 -5.16 -3.99
N PHE A 190 -4.95 -5.62 -3.66
CA PHE A 190 -4.05 -6.31 -4.58
C PHE A 190 -4.28 -7.82 -4.48
N ARG A 191 -4.27 -8.50 -5.62
CA ARG A 191 -4.37 -9.96 -5.70
C ARG A 191 -3.35 -10.53 -6.65
N GLY A 192 -2.93 -11.75 -6.37
CA GLY A 192 -2.15 -12.54 -7.30
C GLY A 192 -1.57 -13.79 -6.67
N TYR A 193 -0.49 -14.28 -7.25
CA TYR A 193 0.13 -15.55 -6.90
C TYR A 193 1.64 -15.34 -6.74
N ALA A 194 2.17 -15.63 -5.55
CA ALA A 194 3.60 -15.44 -5.27
C ALA A 194 4.19 -16.68 -4.60
N ALA A 195 5.50 -16.89 -4.73
CA ALA A 195 6.19 -18.05 -4.17
C ALA A 195 7.31 -17.61 -3.22
N GLY A 196 7.43 -18.29 -2.08
CA GLY A 196 8.62 -18.26 -1.23
C GLY A 196 9.18 -16.87 -0.90
N THR A 197 10.36 -16.56 -1.42
CA THR A 197 11.11 -15.33 -1.12
C THR A 197 10.86 -14.17 -2.06
N PHE A 198 10.04 -14.36 -3.09
CA PHE A 198 9.78 -13.28 -4.03
C PHE A 198 8.92 -12.19 -3.39
N PRO A 199 9.20 -10.91 -3.67
CA PRO A 199 8.29 -9.83 -3.27
C PRO A 199 6.86 -10.03 -3.78
N LEU A 200 5.88 -9.63 -2.96
CA LEU A 200 4.46 -9.66 -3.34
C LEU A 200 4.18 -8.90 -4.65
N SER A 201 4.92 -7.82 -4.92
CA SER A 201 4.77 -7.04 -6.15
C SER A 201 4.98 -7.90 -7.39
N LEU A 202 5.98 -8.79 -7.40
CA LEU A 202 6.26 -9.68 -8.52
C LEU A 202 5.19 -10.76 -8.74
N GLY A 203 4.37 -11.04 -7.74
CA GLY A 203 3.23 -11.95 -7.88
C GLY A 203 1.90 -11.24 -8.09
N THR A 204 1.87 -9.90 -8.11
CA THR A 204 0.62 -9.14 -8.23
C THR A 204 0.10 -9.19 -9.66
N GLU A 205 -1.20 -9.47 -9.79
CA GLU A 205 -1.89 -9.59 -11.09
C GLU A 205 -3.01 -8.57 -11.25
N SER A 206 -3.53 -8.03 -10.14
CA SER A 206 -4.60 -7.04 -10.20
C SER A 206 -4.65 -6.14 -8.98
N LEU A 207 -5.19 -4.95 -9.22
CA LEU A 207 -5.57 -3.96 -8.22
C LEU A 207 -7.07 -3.68 -8.37
N SER A 208 -7.77 -3.56 -7.25
CA SER A 208 -9.16 -3.10 -7.19
C SER A 208 -9.33 -2.18 -5.98
N PHE A 209 -10.37 -1.35 -5.98
CA PHE A 209 -10.67 -0.45 -4.89
C PHE A 209 -12.04 -0.74 -4.31
N LEU A 210 -12.10 -0.92 -2.99
CA LEU A 210 -13.35 -0.91 -2.25
C LEU A 210 -13.61 0.51 -1.76
N LEU A 211 -14.68 1.14 -2.23
CA LEU A 211 -15.02 2.51 -1.86
C LEU A 211 -15.86 2.53 -0.57
N PRO A 212 -15.92 3.66 0.14
CA PRO A 212 -16.74 3.78 1.34
C PRO A 212 -18.21 3.51 1.00
N ASN A 213 -18.86 2.69 1.82
CA ASN A 213 -20.28 2.31 1.67
C ASN A 213 -20.60 1.46 0.42
N THR A 214 -19.59 0.86 -0.22
CA THR A 214 -19.80 -0.17 -1.24
C THR A 214 -19.23 -1.51 -0.76
N ASP A 215 -19.95 -2.60 -1.03
CA ASP A 215 -19.44 -3.95 -0.79
C ASP A 215 -18.70 -4.51 -2.02
N GLU A 216 -18.81 -3.83 -3.16
CA GLU A 216 -18.19 -4.22 -4.42
C GLU A 216 -16.86 -3.48 -4.62
N ALA A 217 -15.82 -4.26 -4.93
CA ALA A 217 -14.53 -3.72 -5.29
C ALA A 217 -14.49 -3.44 -6.80
N ILE A 218 -14.18 -2.21 -7.18
CA ILE A 218 -14.09 -1.77 -8.57
C ILE A 218 -12.67 -2.00 -9.07
N ARG A 219 -12.52 -2.77 -10.15
CA ARG A 219 -11.20 -3.14 -10.69
C ARG A 219 -10.53 -1.96 -11.38
N PHE A 220 -9.26 -1.69 -11.05
CA PHE A 220 -8.41 -0.80 -11.82
C PHE A 220 -8.04 -1.46 -13.15
N ARG A 221 -8.28 -0.74 -14.25
CA ARG A 221 -7.97 -1.18 -15.62
C ARG A 221 -6.94 -0.23 -16.22
N PRO A 222 -5.63 -0.56 -16.14
CA PRO A 222 -4.61 0.23 -16.83
C PRO A 222 -4.91 0.30 -18.33
N THR A 223 -4.51 1.40 -18.99
CA THR A 223 -4.71 1.56 -20.43
C THR A 223 -3.85 0.61 -21.26
N GLY A 224 -2.73 0.16 -20.69
CA GLY A 224 -1.80 -0.78 -21.31
C GLY A 224 -1.45 -1.96 -20.40
N THR A 225 -0.26 -2.53 -20.61
CA THR A 225 0.24 -3.71 -19.90
C THR A 225 1.14 -3.30 -18.74
N LEU A 226 0.82 -3.82 -17.55
CA LEU A 226 1.70 -3.75 -16.39
C LEU A 226 2.35 -5.11 -16.18
N TYR A 227 3.67 -5.12 -16.03
CA TYR A 227 4.46 -6.29 -15.69
C TYR A 227 4.57 -6.44 -14.16
N PRO A 228 4.93 -7.64 -13.68
CA PRO A 228 5.22 -7.88 -12.26
C PRO A 228 6.09 -6.83 -11.54
N SER A 229 7.08 -6.27 -12.23
CA SER A 229 7.98 -5.24 -11.69
C SER A 229 7.34 -3.87 -11.50
N ASP A 230 6.18 -3.64 -12.12
CA ASP A 230 5.56 -2.32 -12.21
C ASP A 230 4.64 -2.04 -11.01
N TRP A 231 4.26 -3.08 -10.27
CA TRP A 231 3.40 -2.96 -9.11
C TRP A 231 4.12 -2.35 -7.92
N ALA A 232 3.51 -1.31 -7.35
CA ALA A 232 3.93 -0.67 -6.10
C ALA A 232 2.75 -0.58 -5.13
N PHE A 233 3.06 -0.58 -3.83
CA PHE A 233 2.04 -0.53 -2.77
C PHE A 233 1.89 0.87 -2.14
N GLY A 234 2.85 1.77 -2.37
CA GLY A 234 2.80 3.17 -1.92
C GLY A 234 1.99 4.08 -2.83
N LEU A 235 0.71 3.77 -3.06
CA LEU A 235 -0.12 4.46 -4.06
C LEU A 235 -0.59 5.85 -3.62
N VAL A 236 -0.74 6.09 -2.32
CA VAL A 236 -1.48 7.23 -1.77
C VAL A 236 -0.54 8.33 -1.29
N SER A 237 -0.89 9.60 -1.57
CA SER A 237 -0.21 10.77 -1.03
C SER A 237 -0.28 10.80 0.50
N PRO A 238 0.69 11.39 1.21
CA PRO A 238 0.65 11.41 2.68
C PRO A 238 -0.67 11.99 3.21
N ASP A 239 -1.12 13.14 2.72
CA ASP A 239 -2.43 13.73 3.07
C ASP A 239 -3.68 12.91 2.69
N HIS A 240 -3.53 11.70 2.13
CA HIS A 240 -4.60 10.80 1.74
C HIS A 240 -5.58 11.34 0.70
N ASN A 241 -5.20 12.39 -0.04
CA ASN A 241 -6.09 13.02 -1.01
C ASN A 241 -5.92 12.48 -2.43
N HIS A 242 -4.75 11.94 -2.78
CA HIS A 242 -4.42 11.53 -4.14
C HIS A 242 -3.86 10.11 -4.22
N LEU A 243 -4.07 9.49 -5.38
CA LEU A 243 -3.53 8.20 -5.79
C LEU A 243 -2.58 8.40 -6.97
N LEU A 244 -1.49 7.63 -7.01
CA LEU A 244 -0.55 7.53 -8.12
C LEU A 244 -0.69 6.14 -8.76
N LEU A 245 -1.21 6.08 -9.99
CA LEU A 245 -1.48 4.82 -10.71
C LEU A 245 -0.73 4.80 -12.05
N LEU A 246 0.18 3.84 -12.23
CA LEU A 246 0.82 3.60 -13.51
C LEU A 246 -0.17 2.97 -14.50
N GLN A 247 -0.23 3.47 -15.73
CA GLN A 247 -1.19 3.02 -16.74
C GLN A 247 -0.64 2.02 -17.75
N ASP A 248 0.67 1.96 -17.92
CA ASP A 248 1.40 1.00 -18.75
C ASP A 248 2.87 0.99 -18.28
N HIS A 249 3.63 -0.05 -18.61
CA HIS A 249 5.07 -0.13 -18.36
C HIS A 249 5.85 1.10 -18.85
N TYR A 250 5.40 1.72 -19.93
CA TYR A 250 5.97 2.93 -20.51
C TYR A 250 5.28 4.22 -20.06
N GLY A 251 4.39 4.14 -19.07
CA GLY A 251 3.60 5.28 -18.61
C GLY A 251 2.30 5.51 -19.41
N PRO A 252 1.59 6.61 -19.14
CA PRO A 252 1.89 7.60 -18.11
C PRO A 252 1.55 7.11 -16.70
N TYR A 253 2.01 7.85 -15.70
CA TYR A 253 1.38 7.85 -14.39
C TYR A 253 0.14 8.74 -14.42
N HIS A 254 -0.96 8.25 -13.87
CA HIS A 254 -2.15 9.04 -13.57
C HIS A 254 -2.17 9.38 -12.09
N ILE A 255 -2.45 10.65 -11.78
CA ILE A 255 -2.71 11.11 -10.42
C ILE A 255 -4.20 11.41 -10.30
N ILE A 256 -4.88 10.80 -9.34
CA ILE A 256 -6.32 10.89 -9.17
C ILE A 256 -6.64 11.21 -7.72
N SER A 257 -7.46 12.24 -7.49
CA SER A 257 -8.01 12.56 -6.20
C SER A 257 -9.06 11.52 -5.78
N PHE A 258 -9.15 11.21 -4.49
CA PHE A 258 -10.17 10.27 -4.01
C PHE A 258 -11.59 10.73 -4.30
N ALA A 259 -11.82 12.04 -4.42
CA ALA A 259 -13.10 12.62 -4.82
C ALA A 259 -13.52 12.19 -6.26
N HIS A 260 -12.55 11.96 -7.14
CA HIS A 260 -12.79 11.56 -8.54
C HIS A 260 -12.59 10.06 -8.79
N LEU A 261 -12.08 9.31 -7.80
CA LEU A 261 -11.72 7.90 -7.95
C LEU A 261 -12.85 7.02 -8.50
N ALA A 262 -14.08 7.18 -8.01
CA ALA A 262 -15.21 6.38 -8.47
C ALA A 262 -15.47 6.57 -9.98
N GLN A 263 -15.57 7.82 -10.43
CA GLN A 263 -15.81 8.15 -11.83
C GLN A 263 -14.66 7.70 -12.72
N TYR A 264 -13.43 7.85 -12.24
CA TYR A 264 -12.22 7.40 -12.91
C TYR A 264 -12.23 5.88 -13.13
N LEU A 265 -12.49 5.08 -12.08
CA LEU A 265 -12.51 3.62 -12.17
C LEU A 265 -13.65 3.09 -13.06
N ASP A 266 -14.78 3.79 -13.11
CA ASP A 266 -15.90 3.48 -13.99
C ASP A 266 -15.67 3.93 -15.46
N GLY A 267 -14.53 4.55 -15.76
CA GLY A 267 -14.16 4.98 -17.11
C GLY A 267 -14.87 6.25 -17.60
N HIS A 268 -15.52 6.99 -16.70
CA HIS A 268 -16.22 8.24 -17.01
C HIS A 268 -15.46 9.50 -16.54
N GLY A 269 -14.40 9.32 -15.75
CA GLY A 269 -13.55 10.40 -15.25
C GLY A 269 -12.14 10.34 -15.86
N GLU A 270 -11.55 11.52 -16.06
CA GLU A 270 -10.14 11.69 -16.44
C GLU A 270 -9.26 11.76 -15.18
N PRO A 271 -7.93 11.50 -15.28
CA PRO A 271 -7.04 11.76 -14.17
C PRO A 271 -6.94 13.27 -13.88
N ASP A 272 -6.73 13.64 -12.62
CA ASP A 272 -6.49 15.04 -12.24
C ASP A 272 -5.16 15.55 -12.80
N TYR A 273 -4.15 14.68 -12.86
CA TYR A 273 -2.88 14.96 -13.53
C TYR A 273 -2.38 13.74 -14.31
N LEU A 274 -1.81 13.99 -15.48
CA LEU A 274 -1.11 13.01 -16.30
C LEU A 274 0.38 13.34 -16.27
N VAL A 275 1.19 12.36 -15.86
CA VAL A 275 2.64 12.51 -15.71
C VAL A 275 3.33 11.51 -16.62
N ASP A 276 4.00 12.03 -17.63
CA ASP A 276 4.72 11.24 -18.63
C ASP A 276 6.12 11.79 -18.87
N TRP A 277 7.01 10.97 -19.41
CA TRP A 277 8.37 11.37 -19.72
C TRP A 277 8.91 10.70 -20.98
N GLN A 278 9.48 11.54 -21.84
CA GLN A 278 10.31 11.12 -22.96
C GLN A 278 11.69 11.75 -22.84
N PHE A 279 12.74 10.98 -23.09
CA PHE A 279 14.09 11.53 -23.14
C PHE A 279 14.21 12.55 -24.30
N PRO A 280 14.78 13.74 -24.05
CA PRO A 280 15.05 14.69 -25.12
C PRO A 280 15.84 14.02 -26.25
N GLU A 281 15.45 14.32 -27.50
CA GLU A 281 16.09 13.78 -28.71
C GLU A 281 15.97 12.25 -28.91
N SER A 282 15.21 11.55 -28.07
CA SER A 282 14.87 10.13 -28.26
C SER A 282 13.46 9.97 -28.83
N SER A 283 13.30 9.10 -29.83
CA SER A 283 11.98 8.64 -30.28
C SER A 283 11.58 7.30 -29.65
N ALA A 284 12.42 6.73 -28.77
CA ALA A 284 12.11 5.50 -28.05
C ALA A 284 11.36 5.83 -26.75
N ASP A 285 10.38 4.99 -26.41
CA ASP A 285 9.59 5.09 -25.18
C ASP A 285 10.47 4.78 -23.97
N ALA A 286 10.26 5.53 -22.88
CA ALA A 286 10.95 5.30 -21.62
C ALA A 286 10.12 4.37 -20.73
N VAL A 287 10.78 3.41 -20.10
CA VAL A 287 10.15 2.62 -19.04
C VAL A 287 10.02 3.49 -17.81
N LEU A 288 8.79 3.67 -17.30
CA LEU A 288 8.54 4.42 -16.08
C LEU A 288 8.42 3.45 -14.89
N SER A 289 9.13 3.74 -13.81
CA SER A 289 9.17 2.85 -12.66
C SER A 289 9.41 3.61 -11.35
N GLN A 290 9.24 2.90 -10.23
CA GLN A 290 9.57 3.41 -8.89
C GLN A 290 8.83 4.70 -8.49
N GLY A 291 7.63 4.92 -9.06
CA GLY A 291 6.76 6.03 -8.70
C GLY A 291 6.37 6.00 -7.22
N ARG A 292 6.61 7.11 -6.52
CA ARG A 292 6.28 7.28 -5.10
C ARG A 292 6.00 8.74 -4.75
N TRP A 293 5.21 8.95 -3.71
CA TRP A 293 5.01 10.27 -3.11
C TRP A 293 6.18 10.66 -2.20
N LEU A 294 6.69 11.88 -2.38
CA LEU A 294 7.67 12.52 -1.50
C LEU A 294 7.01 13.45 -0.48
N THR A 295 6.00 14.20 -0.92
CA THR A 295 5.15 15.07 -0.10
C THR A 295 3.70 14.94 -0.55
N ASN A 296 2.78 15.73 0.01
CA ASN A 296 1.36 15.78 -0.38
C ASN A 296 1.16 16.13 -1.87
N ASP A 297 2.11 16.85 -2.46
CA ASP A 297 2.01 17.46 -3.78
C ASP A 297 3.23 17.20 -4.68
N LEU A 298 4.12 16.29 -4.28
CA LEU A 298 5.34 15.95 -5.02
C LEU A 298 5.50 14.44 -5.13
N ILE A 299 5.69 13.96 -6.35
CA ILE A 299 6.08 12.57 -6.63
C ILE A 299 7.51 12.51 -7.17
N SER A 300 8.16 11.37 -6.97
CA SER A 300 9.39 10.98 -7.67
C SER A 300 9.19 9.68 -8.42
N PHE A 301 9.86 9.52 -9.56
CA PHE A 301 9.88 8.29 -10.33
C PHE A 301 11.17 8.18 -11.14
N SER A 302 11.45 7.00 -11.67
CA SER A 302 12.56 6.76 -12.59
C SER A 302 12.06 6.57 -14.01
N ALA A 303 12.81 7.07 -14.98
CA ALA A 303 12.65 6.76 -16.39
C ALA A 303 13.92 6.10 -16.93
N GLU A 304 13.78 5.03 -17.68
CA GLU A 304 14.91 4.33 -18.31
C GLU A 304 14.65 4.07 -19.79
N CYS A 305 15.58 4.47 -20.65
CA CYS A 305 15.66 3.99 -22.03
C CYS A 305 17.11 3.88 -22.44
N CYS A 306 17.39 2.89 -23.30
CA CYS A 306 18.54 2.98 -24.18
C CYS A 306 19.89 3.05 -23.41
N GLY A 307 19.95 2.47 -22.20
CA GLY A 307 21.10 2.55 -21.29
C GLY A 307 21.23 3.85 -20.50
N THR A 308 20.26 4.76 -20.60
CA THR A 308 20.17 6.01 -19.84
C THR A 308 19.06 5.92 -18.82
N LYS A 309 19.36 6.31 -17.57
CA LYS A 309 18.39 6.41 -16.47
C LYS A 309 18.29 7.85 -16.00
N ALA A 310 17.07 8.32 -15.75
CA ALA A 310 16.79 9.62 -15.15
C ALA A 310 15.95 9.42 -13.89
N ALA A 311 16.33 10.08 -12.80
CA ALA A 311 15.47 10.29 -11.65
C ALA A 311 14.68 11.59 -11.88
N LEU A 312 13.37 11.53 -11.70
CA LEU A 312 12.45 12.62 -12.02
C LEU A 312 11.60 12.95 -10.81
N ILE A 313 11.21 14.22 -10.72
CA ILE A 313 10.17 14.68 -9.81
C ILE A 313 9.09 15.43 -10.57
N TYR A 314 7.87 15.34 -10.06
CA TYR A 314 6.74 16.11 -10.56
C TYR A 314 5.95 16.70 -9.40
N LYS A 315 5.75 18.02 -9.46
CA LYS A 315 4.89 18.75 -8.54
C LYS A 315 3.50 18.89 -9.15
N LEU A 316 2.46 18.55 -8.38
CA LEU A 316 1.06 18.65 -8.80
C LEU A 316 0.76 20.08 -9.29
N GLY A 317 0.14 20.19 -10.47
CA GLY A 317 -0.19 21.47 -11.12
C GLY A 317 0.99 22.19 -11.78
N SER A 318 2.17 21.56 -11.88
CA SER A 318 3.30 22.13 -12.61
C SER A 318 3.06 22.15 -14.12
N ASP A 319 3.04 23.36 -14.71
CA ASP A 319 2.97 23.56 -16.16
C ASP A 319 4.22 23.09 -16.92
N ARG A 320 5.34 22.87 -16.20
CA ARG A 320 6.62 22.45 -16.81
C ARG A 320 6.73 20.95 -17.00
N GLY A 321 5.76 20.17 -16.50
CA GLY A 321 5.87 18.72 -16.45
C GLY A 321 6.94 18.22 -15.46
N PRO A 322 7.36 16.95 -15.57
CA PRO A 322 8.43 16.38 -14.76
C PRO A 322 9.78 17.04 -15.03
N VAL A 323 10.63 17.09 -14.02
CA VAL A 323 12.00 17.64 -14.12
C VAL A 323 13.00 16.67 -13.50
N LEU A 324 14.26 16.76 -13.93
CA LEU A 324 15.35 15.99 -13.36
C LEU A 324 15.49 16.27 -11.86
N HIS A 325 15.54 15.21 -11.09
CA HIS A 325 15.84 15.28 -9.66
C HIS A 325 17.36 15.36 -9.49
N HIS A 326 17.86 16.57 -9.24
CA HIS A 326 19.26 16.77 -8.87
C HIS A 326 19.41 16.42 -7.39
N THR A 327 19.92 15.23 -7.10
CA THR A 327 20.60 14.97 -5.84
C THR A 327 21.99 15.58 -5.98
N ASP A 328 22.25 16.71 -5.36
CA ASP A 328 23.63 17.15 -5.17
C ASP A 328 24.32 16.05 -4.33
N ASP A 329 25.32 15.39 -4.93
CA ASP A 329 26.18 14.36 -4.30
C ASP A 329 26.97 14.93 -3.11
#